data_AF-A0A7C5KDM3-F1
#
_entry.id   AF-A0A7C5KDM3-F1
#
_cell.length_a   1.000
_cell.length_b   1.000
_cell.length_c   1.000
_cell.angle_alpha   90.00
_cell.angle_beta   90.00
_cell.angle_gamma   90.00
#
_symmetry.space_group_name_H-M   'P 1'
#
loop_
_entity.id
_entity.type
_entity.pdbx_description
1 polymer ?
#
loop_
_entity_poly.entity_id
_entity_poly.type
_entity_poly.pdbx_seq_one_letter_code
_entity_poly.pdbx_strand_id
1 'polypeptide(L)'
;PPGYPRGSGASGLACDIVIRNLTKGPVEIYWLPPAGGRKKYTVLAAGATFRQHSYVGHRWIAVREGKIVARYTVAEDHPLWIIR
;
A
#
# COMPACT_ATOMS: atom_id res chain seq x y z
N PRO A 1 -19.43 13.99 -5.49
CA PRO A 1 -18.37 12.96 -5.38
C PRO A 1 -18.93 11.55 -5.65
N PRO A 2 -18.44 10.81 -6.67
CA PRO A 2 -19.04 9.53 -7.00
C PRO A 2 -18.76 8.53 -5.88
N GLY A 3 -19.85 7.98 -5.35
CA GLY A 3 -19.88 7.08 -4.20
C GLY A 3 -19.17 5.77 -4.48
N TYR A 4 -18.44 5.30 -3.47
CA TYR A 4 -18.04 3.90 -3.43
C TYR A 4 -19.23 3.09 -2.91
N PRO A 5 -19.66 2.03 -3.62
CA PRO A 5 -20.87 1.30 -3.26
C PRO A 5 -20.70 0.59 -1.92
N ARG A 6 -21.78 0.59 -1.14
CA ARG A 6 -21.96 -0.25 0.05
C ARG A 6 -21.87 -1.72 -0.36
N GLY A 7 -20.93 -2.44 0.26
CA GLY A 7 -20.91 -3.89 0.38
C GLY A 7 -20.09 -4.64 -0.68
N SER A 8 -18.85 -5.01 -0.32
CA SER A 8 -18.19 -6.21 -0.86
C SER A 8 -17.04 -6.66 0.07
N GLY A 9 -17.32 -7.67 0.89
CA GLY A 9 -16.32 -8.57 1.50
C GLY A 9 -15.33 -7.96 2.50
N ALA A 10 -15.75 -7.78 3.75
CA ALA A 10 -14.91 -7.57 4.94
C ALA A 10 -13.74 -6.57 4.77
N SER A 11 -14.03 -5.31 4.46
CA SER A 11 -13.06 -4.25 4.74
C SER A 11 -12.87 -4.20 6.26
N GLY A 12 -11.69 -4.61 6.74
CA GLY A 12 -11.31 -4.54 8.15
C GLY A 12 -11.32 -3.10 8.69
N LEU A 13 -10.96 -2.93 9.96
CA LEU A 13 -10.95 -1.61 10.60
C LEU A 13 -10.15 -0.58 9.78
N ALA A 14 -10.72 0.61 9.60
CA ALA A 14 -10.07 1.69 8.85
C ALA A 14 -8.89 2.23 9.66
N CYS A 15 -7.74 2.41 9.01
CA CYS A 15 -6.52 2.90 9.66
C CYS A 15 -5.63 3.66 8.66
N ASP A 16 -4.61 4.34 9.17
CA ASP A 16 -3.57 4.90 8.32
C ASP A 16 -2.33 4.02 8.35
N ILE A 17 -1.65 3.94 7.20
CA ILE A 17 -0.34 3.31 7.09
C ILE A 17 0.70 4.36 6.70
N VAL A 18 1.92 4.18 7.21
CA VAL A 18 3.09 4.98 6.87
C VAL A 18 4.02 4.13 6.04
N ILE A 19 4.33 4.58 4.83
CA ILE A 19 5.20 3.90 3.89
C ILE A 19 6.50 4.69 3.82
N ARG A 20 7.63 4.03 4.09
CA ARG A 20 8.96 4.65 4.03
C ARG A 20 9.85 3.90 3.05
N ASN A 21 10.32 4.61 2.03
CA ASN A 21 11.26 4.06 1.05
C ASN A 21 12.70 4.28 1.53
N LEU A 22 13.37 3.21 1.97
CA LEU A 22 14.80 3.22 2.31
C LEU A 22 15.69 2.63 1.22
N THR A 23 15.13 2.31 0.04
CA THR A 23 15.92 1.88 -1.10
C THR A 23 16.70 3.05 -1.69
N LYS A 24 17.71 2.75 -2.53
CA LYS A 24 18.53 3.75 -3.21
C LYS A 24 17.83 4.46 -4.39
N GLY A 25 16.59 4.09 -4.71
CA GLY A 25 15.88 4.64 -5.86
C GLY A 25 14.39 4.79 -5.63
N PRO A 26 13.65 5.34 -6.61
CA PRO A 26 12.21 5.43 -6.51
C PRO A 26 11.57 4.02 -6.54
N VAL A 27 10.44 3.87 -5.86
CA VAL A 27 9.61 2.67 -5.88
C VAL A 27 8.18 3.01 -6.25
N GLU A 28 7.55 2.15 -7.04
CA GLU A 28 6.15 2.24 -7.40
C GLU A 28 5.31 1.49 -6.36
N ILE A 29 4.36 2.18 -5.74
CA ILE A 29 3.48 1.61 -4.72
C ILE A 29 2.16 1.20 -5.37
N TYR A 30 1.76 -0.05 -5.14
CA TYR A 30 0.50 -0.60 -5.62
C TYR A 30 -0.33 -1.19 -4.49
N TRP A 31 -1.64 -1.00 -4.59
CA TRP A 31 -2.62 -1.77 -3.83
C TRP A 31 -3.05 -3.01 -4.62
N LEU A 32 -3.22 -4.14 -3.92
CA LEU A 32 -3.73 -5.39 -4.46
C LEU A 32 -5.18 -5.58 -4.00
N PRO A 33 -6.17 -5.24 -4.84
CA PRO A 33 -7.57 -5.40 -4.48
C PRO A 33 -7.94 -6.90 -4.36
N PRO A 34 -8.97 -7.26 -3.57
CA PRO A 34 -9.43 -8.64 -3.43
C PRO A 34 -9.82 -9.29 -4.77
N ALA A 35 -10.37 -8.51 -5.70
CA ALA A 35 -10.77 -8.95 -7.04
C ALA A 35 -9.58 -9.30 -7.96
N GLY A 36 -8.34 -9.10 -7.51
CA GLY A 36 -7.13 -9.39 -8.27
C GLY A 36 -6.58 -8.20 -9.07
N GLY A 37 -5.40 -8.39 -9.67
CA GLY A 37 -4.65 -7.32 -10.32
C GLY A 37 -3.90 -6.42 -9.34
N ARG A 38 -3.48 -5.24 -9.81
CA ARG A 38 -2.78 -4.23 -9.00
C ARG A 38 -3.17 -2.82 -9.45
N LYS A 39 -3.42 -1.93 -8.49
CA LYS A 39 -3.72 -0.52 -8.75
C LYS A 39 -2.54 0.33 -8.31
N LYS A 40 -1.89 1.01 -9.25
CA LYS A 40 -0.80 1.95 -8.94
C LYS A 40 -1.37 3.12 -8.16
N TYR A 41 -0.73 3.46 -7.05
CA TYR A 41 -1.14 4.54 -6.16
C TYR A 41 -0.22 5.74 -6.29
N THR A 42 1.08 5.52 -6.15
CA THR A 42 2.07 6.60 -6.22
C THR A 42 3.45 6.06 -6.58
N VAL A 43 4.36 6.97 -6.91
CA VAL A 43 5.80 6.70 -6.98
C VAL A 43 6.45 7.40 -5.79
N LEU A 44 7.12 6.64 -4.93
CA LEU A 44 7.78 7.14 -3.74
C LEU A 44 9.27 7.26 -3.97
N ALA A 45 9.81 8.49 -3.93
CA ALA A 45 11.24 8.75 -4.10
C ALA A 45 12.10 8.05 -3.03
N ALA A 46 13.40 7.89 -3.31
CA ALA A 46 14.35 7.35 -2.33
C ALA A 46 14.38 8.22 -1.07
N GLY A 47 14.35 7.60 0.12
CA GLY A 47 14.31 8.29 1.41
C GLY A 47 12.95 8.89 1.78
N ALA A 48 11.99 8.96 0.85
CA ALA A 48 10.71 9.61 1.09
C ALA A 48 9.77 8.76 1.96
N THR A 49 8.84 9.46 2.61
CA THR A 49 7.77 8.86 3.43
C THR A 49 6.42 9.33 2.93
N PHE A 50 5.44 8.44 2.92
CA PHE A 50 4.06 8.72 2.48
C PHE A 50 3.06 8.08 3.43
N ARG A 51 2.05 8.85 3.85
CA ARG A 51 0.95 8.36 4.69
C ARG A 51 -0.27 8.11 3.82
N GLN A 52 -0.90 6.95 3.97
CA GLN A 52 -2.04 6.53 3.18
C GLN A 52 -3.13 5.95 4.07
N HIS A 53 -4.36 6.42 3.89
CA HIS A 53 -5.53 5.80 4.49
C HIS A 53 -5.82 4.44 3.85
N SER A 54 -6.09 3.42 4.68
CA SER A 54 -6.25 2.03 4.27
C SER A 54 -7.19 1.28 5.24
N TYR A 55 -7.30 -0.03 5.05
CA TYR A 55 -8.12 -0.90 5.88
C TYR A 55 -7.33 -2.16 6.23
N VAL A 56 -7.50 -2.66 7.45
CA VAL A 56 -6.88 -3.91 7.91
C VAL A 56 -7.17 -5.04 6.91
N GLY A 57 -6.15 -5.82 6.59
CA GLY A 57 -6.18 -6.88 5.58
C GLY A 57 -5.88 -6.43 4.16
N HIS A 58 -5.83 -5.12 3.87
CA HIS A 58 -5.38 -4.64 2.56
C HIS A 58 -3.94 -5.06 2.28
N ARG A 59 -3.68 -5.49 1.03
CA ARG A 59 -2.36 -5.92 0.59
C ARG A 59 -1.75 -4.89 -0.34
N TRP A 60 -0.48 -4.61 -0.14
CA TRP A 60 0.31 -3.62 -0.87
C TRP A 60 1.61 -4.24 -1.36
N ILE A 61 2.10 -3.75 -2.49
CA ILE A 61 3.41 -4.13 -3.04
C ILE A 61 4.19 -2.91 -3.49
N ALA A 62 5.51 -2.97 -3.31
CA ALA A 62 6.45 -2.01 -3.85
C ALA A 62 7.18 -2.66 -5.02
N VAL A 63 7.24 -1.95 -6.13
CA VAL A 63 7.91 -2.42 -7.35
C VAL A 63 9.02 -1.45 -7.71
N ARG A 64 10.18 -1.97 -8.07
CA ARG A 64 11.31 -1.20 -8.59
C ARG A 64 11.86 -1.95 -9.79
N GLU A 65 12.07 -1.25 -10.91
CA GLU A 65 12.60 -1.84 -12.15
C GLU A 65 11.80 -3.08 -12.60
N GLY A 66 10.47 -3.02 -12.47
CA GLY A 66 9.55 -4.12 -12.83
C GLY A 66 9.49 -5.29 -11.84
N LYS A 67 10.33 -5.31 -10.79
CA LYS A 67 10.38 -6.39 -9.80
C LYS A 67 9.70 -5.99 -8.50
N ILE A 68 8.96 -6.91 -7.88
CA ILE A 68 8.42 -6.70 -6.54
C ILE A 68 9.57 -6.76 -5.54
N VAL A 69 9.83 -5.66 -4.84
CA VAL A 69 10.90 -5.54 -3.85
C VAL A 69 10.38 -5.64 -2.40
N ALA A 70 9.11 -5.35 -2.17
CA ALA A 70 8.49 -5.54 -0.86
C ALA A 70 6.99 -5.81 -0.97
N ARG A 71 6.46 -6.48 0.05
CA ARG A 71 5.02 -6.73 0.26
C ARG A 71 4.63 -6.29 1.66
N TYR A 72 3.39 -5.87 1.81
CA TYR A 72 2.86 -5.44 3.09
C TYR A 72 1.37 -5.75 3.19
N THR A 73 0.95 -6.25 4.33
CA THR A 73 -0.47 -6.44 4.67
C THR A 73 -0.77 -5.54 5.85
N VAL A 74 -1.82 -4.74 5.74
CA VAL A 74 -2.22 -3.83 6.80
C VAL A 74 -2.69 -4.62 8.03
N ALA A 75 -2.06 -4.36 9.17
CA ALA A 75 -2.41 -4.89 10.48
C ALA A 75 -2.50 -3.73 11.48
N GLU A 76 -3.36 -3.86 12.51
CA GLU A 76 -3.67 -2.77 13.46
C GLU A 76 -2.45 -2.35 14.30
N ASP A 77 -1.62 -3.30 14.68
CA ASP A 77 -0.45 -3.12 15.53
C ASP A 77 0.81 -2.66 14.76
N HIS A 78 0.80 -2.80 13.43
CA HIS A 78 1.95 -2.52 12.58
C HIS A 78 1.62 -1.60 11.40
N PRO A 79 1.28 -0.31 11.62
CA PRO A 79 0.95 0.63 10.55
C PRO A 79 2.16 1.12 9.73
N LEU A 80 3.39 0.74 10.10
CA LEU A 80 4.61 1.17 9.41
C LEU A 80 5.12 0.10 8.44
N TRP A 81 5.19 0.46 7.16
CA TRP A 81 5.84 -0.35 6.13
C TRP A 81 7.15 0.29 5.67
N ILE A 82 8.27 -0.38 5.96
CA ILE A 82 9.61 0.03 5.51
C ILE A 82 10.02 -0.83 4.31
N ILE A 83 10.36 -0.19 3.20
CA ILE A 83 10.85 -0.82 1.97
C ILE A 83 12.38 -0.69 1.95
N ARG A 84 13.09 -1.80 1.78
CA ARG A 84 14.57 -1.87 1.80
C ARG A 84 15.11 -2.56 0.56
#